data_AF-A0A1G9X0A7-F1
#
_entry.id   AF-A0A1G9X0A7-F1
#
_cell.length_a   1.000
_cell.length_b   1.000
_cell.length_c   1.000
_cell.angle_alpha   90.00
_cell.angle_beta   90.00
_cell.angle_gamma   90.00
#
_symmetry.space_group_name_H-M   'P 1'
#
loop_
_entity.id
_entity.type
_entity.pdbx_description
1 polymer ?
#
loop_
_entity_poly.entity_id
_entity_poly.type
_entity_poly.pdbx_seq_one_letter_code
_entity_poly.pdbx_strand_id
1 'polypeptide(L)'
;METNIGSILIPTDEDARLENLKKYKILYTKTEPIFDQLAALTATMMNVPIAMINFVDRDKVWTKADQSGHVGLEVGREVSLCSLAILNGSVTVFEDLIRNPCLISNPLIAGESGLRFYAAAAITTNEGFRVGVVCIVDKKPRVFKEEDRKKLELIALMVRREMNKRVGIPEFEIQNA
;
A
#
# COMPACT_ATOMS: atom_id res chain seq x y z
N MET A 1 18.45 -19.84 14.99
CA MET A 1 17.65 -20.03 13.77
C MET A 1 16.99 -18.70 13.46
N GLU A 2 17.65 -17.88 12.66
CA GLU A 2 17.06 -16.64 12.16
C GLU A 2 15.96 -17.01 11.18
N THR A 3 14.71 -16.89 11.60
CA THR A 3 13.57 -16.90 10.69
C THR A 3 13.74 -15.70 9.79
N ASN A 4 14.31 -15.92 8.60
CA ASN A 4 14.49 -14.88 7.59
C ASN A 4 13.10 -14.50 7.04
N ILE A 5 12.39 -13.63 7.76
CA ILE A 5 11.09 -13.07 7.35
C ILE A 5 11.25 -12.34 6.00
N GLY A 6 12.46 -11.89 5.67
CA GLY A 6 12.79 -11.22 4.42
C GLY A 6 12.43 -12.03 3.17
N SER A 7 12.60 -13.35 3.17
CA SER A 7 12.25 -14.18 2.01
C SER A 7 10.74 -14.46 1.87
N ILE A 8 9.96 -14.29 2.95
CA ILE A 8 8.51 -14.51 2.94
C ILE A 8 7.78 -13.32 2.30
N LEU A 9 8.39 -12.13 2.29
CA LEU A 9 7.80 -10.89 1.78
C LEU A 9 8.08 -10.60 0.29
N ILE A 10 8.52 -11.63 -0.44
CA ILE A 10 8.87 -11.54 -1.85
C ILE A 10 7.88 -12.39 -2.68
N PRO A 11 7.09 -11.78 -3.58
CA PRO A 11 6.31 -12.49 -4.59
C PRO A 11 7.17 -13.44 -5.44
N THR A 12 6.58 -14.53 -5.91
CA THR A 12 7.28 -15.50 -6.78
C THR A 12 7.72 -14.92 -8.12
N ASP A 13 7.05 -13.85 -8.58
CA ASP A 13 7.26 -13.14 -9.84
C ASP A 13 7.92 -11.77 -9.64
N GLU A 14 8.73 -11.62 -8.58
CA GLU A 14 9.27 -10.33 -8.13
C GLU A 14 10.01 -9.53 -9.22
N ASP A 15 10.88 -10.16 -10.02
CA ASP A 15 11.63 -9.44 -11.04
C ASP A 15 10.70 -8.87 -12.12
N ALA A 16 9.70 -9.64 -12.55
CA ALA A 16 8.68 -9.17 -13.49
C ALA A 16 7.81 -8.05 -12.90
N ARG A 17 7.45 -8.16 -11.61
CA ARG A 17 6.73 -7.12 -10.86
C ARG A 17 7.53 -5.81 -10.80
N LEU A 18 8.84 -5.89 -10.52
CA LEU A 18 9.73 -4.73 -10.47
C LEU A 18 9.93 -4.10 -11.85
N GLU A 19 10.14 -4.91 -12.89
CA GLU A 19 10.20 -4.41 -14.26
C GLU A 19 8.92 -3.69 -14.66
N ASN A 20 7.76 -4.24 -14.29
CA ASN A 20 6.46 -3.62 -14.52
C ASN A 20 6.32 -2.28 -13.77
N LEU A 21 6.66 -2.22 -12.48
CA LEU A 21 6.64 -0.99 -11.69
C LEU A 21 7.54 0.11 -12.30
N LYS A 22 8.73 -0.24 -12.78
CA LYS A 22 9.67 0.72 -13.39
C LYS A 22 9.08 1.42 -14.62
N LYS A 23 8.20 0.76 -15.39
CA LYS A 23 7.55 1.37 -16.57
C LYS A 23 6.81 2.65 -16.22
N TYR A 24 6.18 2.70 -15.04
CA TYR A 24 5.38 3.84 -14.57
C TYR A 24 6.20 5.07 -14.17
N LYS A 25 7.53 4.94 -14.04
CA LYS A 25 8.45 6.02 -13.62
C LYS A 25 7.97 6.76 -12.37
N ILE A 26 7.34 6.04 -11.44
CA ILE A 26 6.62 6.63 -10.29
C ILE A 26 7.45 6.68 -9.01
N LEU A 27 8.37 5.73 -8.85
CA LEU A 27 9.27 5.67 -7.71
C LEU A 27 10.21 6.88 -7.67
N TYR A 28 10.48 7.37 -6.45
CA TYR A 28 11.47 8.44 -6.19
C TYR A 28 11.23 9.74 -6.96
N THR A 29 9.96 10.02 -7.27
CA THR A 29 9.55 11.26 -7.94
C THR A 29 9.07 12.31 -6.94
N LYS A 30 9.03 13.57 -7.38
CA LYS A 30 8.41 14.66 -6.60
C LYS A 30 6.95 14.35 -6.29
N THR A 31 6.40 15.06 -5.30
CA THR A 31 4.97 15.00 -5.00
C THR A 31 4.15 15.39 -6.22
N GLU A 32 2.95 14.82 -6.33
CA GLU A 32 2.00 15.14 -7.40
C GLU A 32 0.63 15.35 -6.74
N PRO A 33 -0.01 16.50 -6.97
CA PRO A 33 -1.23 16.87 -6.25
C PRO A 33 -2.33 15.81 -6.29
N ILE A 34 -2.45 15.05 -7.38
CA ILE A 34 -3.48 14.02 -7.51
C ILE A 34 -3.28 12.86 -6.51
N PHE A 35 -2.05 12.41 -6.27
CA PHE A 35 -1.80 11.34 -5.30
C PHE A 35 -1.97 11.85 -3.87
N ASP A 36 -1.57 13.09 -3.60
CA ASP A 36 -1.77 13.74 -2.30
C ASP A 36 -3.28 13.89 -1.99
N GLN A 37 -4.07 14.30 -2.99
CA GLN A 37 -5.53 14.38 -2.88
C GLN A 37 -6.16 13.00 -2.64
N LEU A 38 -5.69 11.95 -3.32
CA LEU A 38 -6.18 10.59 -3.10
C LEU A 38 -5.84 10.07 -1.70
N ALA A 39 -4.65 10.35 -1.18
CA ALA A 39 -4.29 10.02 0.20
C ALA A 39 -5.20 10.77 1.20
N ALA A 40 -5.42 12.07 1.00
CA ALA A 40 -6.31 12.87 1.84
C ALA A 40 -7.79 12.42 1.78
N LEU A 41 -8.28 12.10 0.58
CA LEU A 41 -9.60 11.53 0.38
C LEU A 41 -9.75 10.20 1.11
N THR A 42 -8.75 9.33 1.02
CA THR A 42 -8.74 8.05 1.75
C THR A 42 -8.84 8.26 3.25
N ALA A 43 -8.02 9.14 3.81
CA ALA A 43 -8.06 9.42 5.25
C ALA A 43 -9.45 9.89 5.70
N THR A 44 -10.06 10.78 4.90
CA THR A 44 -11.39 11.33 5.16
C THR A 44 -12.48 10.25 5.06
N MET A 45 -12.51 9.49 3.96
CA MET A 45 -13.52 8.45 3.71
C MET A 45 -13.46 7.32 4.73
N MET A 46 -12.25 6.96 5.17
CA MET A 46 -12.03 5.88 6.13
C MET A 46 -12.05 6.39 7.58
N ASN A 47 -12.20 7.70 7.78
CA ASN A 47 -12.16 8.39 9.07
C ASN A 47 -10.93 7.98 9.90
N VAL A 48 -9.73 7.93 9.29
CA VAL A 48 -8.47 7.53 9.92
C VAL A 48 -7.50 8.72 10.02
N PRO A 49 -6.57 8.73 10.98
CA PRO A 49 -5.61 9.83 11.12
C PRO A 49 -4.54 9.85 10.04
N ILE A 50 -4.22 8.70 9.42
CA ILE A 50 -3.13 8.58 8.46
C ILE A 50 -3.55 7.64 7.32
N ALA A 51 -3.36 8.12 6.09
CA ALA A 51 -3.49 7.32 4.87
C ALA A 51 -2.32 7.65 3.93
N MET A 52 -1.81 6.62 3.26
CA MET A 52 -0.63 6.71 2.41
C MET A 52 -0.81 5.90 1.12
N ILE A 53 -0.08 6.32 0.09
CA ILE A 53 0.12 5.57 -1.14
C ILE A 53 1.59 5.17 -1.17
N ASN A 54 1.86 3.87 -1.07
CA ASN A 54 3.20 3.33 -0.94
C ASN A 54 3.51 2.37 -2.09
N PHE A 55 4.70 2.46 -2.66
CA PHE A 55 5.19 1.51 -3.66
C PHE A 55 6.27 0.62 -3.07
N VAL A 56 6.23 -0.66 -3.43
CA VAL A 56 7.19 -1.64 -2.93
C VAL A 56 8.26 -1.84 -4.01
N ASP A 57 9.46 -1.31 -3.78
CA ASP A 57 10.65 -1.56 -4.60
C ASP A 57 11.43 -2.76 -4.05
N ARG A 58 12.58 -3.08 -4.65
CA ARG A 58 13.40 -4.26 -4.34
C ARG A 58 13.69 -4.38 -2.84
N ASP A 59 14.26 -3.33 -2.24
CA ASP A 59 14.73 -3.34 -0.85
C ASP A 59 13.94 -2.42 0.08
N LYS A 60 13.10 -1.54 -0.50
CA LYS A 60 12.42 -0.46 0.23
C LYS A 60 10.95 -0.37 -0.14
N VAL A 61 10.15 0.06 0.83
CA VAL A 61 8.82 0.62 0.58
C VAL A 61 8.94 2.13 0.60
N TRP A 62 8.57 2.75 -0.51
CA TRP A 62 8.68 4.19 -0.73
C TRP A 62 7.31 4.85 -0.74
N THR A 63 7.16 5.92 0.03
CA THR A 63 5.90 6.67 0.17
C THR A 63 5.76 7.70 -0.93
N LYS A 64 4.80 7.49 -1.84
CA LYS A 64 4.47 8.43 -2.93
C LYS A 64 3.63 9.61 -2.45
N ALA A 65 2.71 9.35 -1.54
CA ALA A 65 1.83 10.35 -0.95
C ALA A 65 1.49 9.94 0.48
N ASP A 66 1.45 10.92 1.37
CA ASP A 66 1.05 10.78 2.77
C ASP A 66 0.14 11.95 3.08
N GLN A 67 -1.06 11.69 3.59
CA GLN A 67 -2.01 12.73 3.95
C GLN A 67 -1.43 13.73 4.97
N SER A 68 -0.48 13.31 5.80
CA SER A 68 0.20 14.15 6.79
C SER A 68 1.36 14.97 6.21
N GLY A 69 1.68 14.80 4.93
CA GLY A 69 2.70 15.57 4.20
C GLY A 69 4.11 14.95 4.20
N HIS A 70 4.31 13.80 4.84
CA HIS A 70 5.61 13.11 4.87
C HIS A 70 5.84 12.27 3.59
N VAL A 71 6.09 12.94 2.47
CA VAL A 71 6.36 12.27 1.19
C VAL A 71 7.84 11.88 1.06
N GLY A 72 8.11 10.76 0.40
CA GLY A 72 9.46 10.28 0.16
C GLY A 72 10.07 9.48 1.31
N LEU A 73 9.26 9.12 2.32
CA LEU A 73 9.69 8.20 3.36
C LEU A 73 10.04 6.83 2.77
N GLU A 74 11.07 6.21 3.35
CA GLU A 74 11.54 4.88 2.98
C GLU A 74 11.61 3.99 4.20
N VAL A 75 11.07 2.79 4.07
CA VAL A 75 11.08 1.76 5.10
C VAL A 75 11.67 0.49 4.51
N GLY A 76 12.46 -0.26 5.30
CA GLY A 76 12.97 -1.57 4.90
C GLY A 76 11.82 -2.51 4.52
N ARG A 77 11.95 -3.17 3.36
CA ARG A 77 10.91 -4.07 2.86
C ARG A 77 10.61 -5.21 3.85
N GLU A 78 11.65 -5.71 4.51
CA GLU A 78 11.63 -6.80 5.47
C GLU A 78 10.80 -6.51 6.74
N VAL A 79 10.54 -5.24 7.04
CA VAL A 79 9.72 -4.81 8.19
C VAL A 79 8.39 -4.17 7.79
N SER A 80 8.13 -3.95 6.50
CA SER A 80 6.95 -3.21 6.06
C SER A 80 5.71 -4.08 5.92
N LEU A 81 4.60 -3.64 6.54
CA LEU A 81 3.28 -4.25 6.33
C LEU A 81 2.79 -4.12 4.88
N CYS A 82 3.27 -3.11 4.14
CA CYS A 82 2.93 -2.94 2.73
C CYS A 82 3.52 -4.07 1.88
N SER A 83 4.72 -4.54 2.24
CA SER A 83 5.37 -5.68 1.57
C SER A 83 4.61 -6.98 1.80
N LEU A 84 4.01 -7.16 2.98
CA LEU A 84 3.09 -8.26 3.24
C LEU A 84 1.80 -8.11 2.42
N ALA A 85 1.24 -6.91 2.37
CA ALA A 85 -0.03 -6.66 1.71
C ALA A 85 0.01 -6.90 0.19
N ILE A 86 1.14 -6.65 -0.50
CA ILE A 86 1.28 -6.96 -1.93
C ILE A 86 1.34 -8.46 -2.24
N LEU A 87 1.47 -9.34 -1.25
CA LEU A 87 1.37 -10.78 -1.46
C LEU A 87 -0.09 -11.24 -1.57
N ASN A 88 -1.02 -10.47 -1.03
CA ASN A 88 -2.43 -10.84 -0.96
C ASN A 88 -3.22 -10.24 -2.14
N GLY A 89 -4.15 -11.02 -2.70
CA GLY A 89 -5.08 -10.56 -3.73
C GLY A 89 -6.26 -9.76 -3.19
N SER A 90 -6.52 -9.84 -1.88
CA SER A 90 -7.58 -9.10 -1.18
C SER A 90 -7.01 -8.06 -0.22
N VAL A 91 -7.86 -7.15 0.26
CA VAL A 91 -7.49 -6.17 1.28
C VAL A 91 -6.89 -6.86 2.51
N THR A 92 -5.66 -6.50 2.84
CA THR A 92 -4.98 -6.95 4.05
C THR A 92 -5.44 -6.11 5.23
N VAL A 93 -5.85 -6.74 6.33
CA VAL A 93 -6.41 -6.05 7.50
C VAL A 93 -5.84 -6.64 8.78
N PHE A 94 -5.35 -5.77 9.65
CA PHE A 94 -5.03 -6.05 11.04
C PHE A 94 -5.84 -5.08 11.91
N GLU A 95 -6.95 -5.57 12.44
CA GLU A 95 -7.85 -4.80 13.31
C GLU A 95 -7.18 -4.35 14.61
N ASP A 96 -6.27 -5.18 15.12
CA ASP A 96 -5.37 -4.85 16.22
C ASP A 96 -4.01 -5.58 16.07
N LEU A 97 -2.97 -4.85 15.70
CA LEU A 97 -1.64 -5.37 15.38
C LEU A 97 -0.97 -6.07 16.57
N ILE A 98 -1.19 -5.58 17.79
CA ILE A 98 -0.59 -6.21 18.99
C ILE A 98 -1.25 -7.55 19.35
N ARG A 99 -2.38 -7.89 18.73
CA ARG A 99 -3.02 -9.21 18.88
C ARG A 99 -2.46 -10.25 17.93
N ASN A 100 -1.59 -9.86 16.99
CA ASN A 100 -0.96 -10.78 16.04
C ASN A 100 0.47 -11.12 16.50
N PRO A 101 0.73 -12.31 17.07
CA PRO A 101 2.03 -12.66 17.63
C PRO A 101 3.20 -12.53 16.64
N CYS A 102 2.95 -12.78 15.35
CA CYS A 102 3.97 -12.69 14.30
C CYS A 102 4.40 -11.25 14.01
N LEU A 103 3.62 -10.26 14.45
CA LEU A 103 3.84 -8.83 14.18
C LEU A 103 4.32 -8.06 15.42
N ILE A 104 4.16 -8.60 16.63
CA ILE A 104 4.52 -7.90 17.88
C ILE A 104 6.02 -7.57 17.93
N SER A 105 6.89 -8.42 17.37
CA SER A 105 8.33 -8.17 17.32
C SER A 105 8.77 -7.28 16.15
N ASN A 106 7.84 -6.85 15.28
CA ASN A 106 8.17 -5.95 14.17
C ASN A 106 8.55 -4.57 14.74
N PRO A 107 9.70 -3.98 14.38
CA PRO A 107 10.16 -2.68 14.90
C PRO A 107 9.13 -1.55 14.73
N LEU A 108 8.34 -1.55 13.67
CA LEU A 108 7.32 -0.53 13.41
C LEU A 108 6.12 -0.61 14.36
N ILE A 109 5.92 -1.77 14.99
CA ILE A 109 4.80 -2.09 15.87
C ILE A 109 5.25 -2.11 17.34
N ALA A 110 6.42 -2.69 17.62
CA ALA A 110 7.02 -2.75 18.95
C ALA A 110 7.53 -1.39 19.45
N GLY A 111 7.83 -0.46 18.54
CA GLY A 111 8.39 0.85 18.87
C GLY A 111 7.37 1.86 19.40
N GLU A 112 7.83 3.09 19.58
CA GLU A 112 7.05 4.20 20.14
C GLU A 112 5.93 4.72 19.21
N SER A 113 5.76 4.13 18.02
CA SER A 113 4.73 4.52 17.06
C SER A 113 3.32 4.43 17.67
N GLY A 114 3.11 3.47 18.58
CA GLY A 114 1.82 3.14 19.17
C GLY A 114 0.82 2.66 18.12
N LEU A 115 1.30 2.09 17.01
CA LEU A 115 0.47 1.65 15.90
C LEU A 115 -0.37 0.44 16.32
N ARG A 116 -1.69 0.54 16.11
CA ARG A 116 -2.65 -0.50 16.52
C ARG A 116 -3.45 -1.06 15.36
N PHE A 117 -3.76 -0.27 14.35
CA PHE A 117 -4.57 -0.71 13.21
C PHE A 117 -3.84 -0.51 11.90
N TYR A 118 -4.01 -1.45 10.99
CA TYR A 118 -3.54 -1.37 9.61
C TYR A 118 -4.55 -2.00 8.66
N ALA A 119 -4.84 -1.32 7.56
CA ALA A 119 -5.47 -1.95 6.41
C ALA A 119 -4.87 -1.44 5.10
N ALA A 120 -4.80 -2.29 4.09
CA ALA A 120 -4.23 -1.94 2.80
C ALA A 120 -4.85 -2.70 1.64
N ALA A 121 -5.19 -1.96 0.58
CA ALA A 121 -5.56 -2.51 -0.72
C ALA A 121 -4.36 -2.43 -1.67
N ALA A 122 -4.06 -3.54 -2.35
CA ALA A 122 -2.98 -3.58 -3.33
C ALA A 122 -3.33 -2.77 -4.58
N ILE A 123 -2.34 -2.04 -5.09
CA ILE A 123 -2.40 -1.37 -6.39
C ILE A 123 -1.90 -2.37 -7.43
N THR A 124 -2.84 -2.95 -8.17
CA THR A 124 -2.56 -3.97 -9.19
C THR A 124 -2.47 -3.33 -10.56
N THR A 125 -1.41 -3.57 -11.31
CA THR A 125 -1.23 -3.04 -12.67
C THR A 125 -2.10 -3.79 -13.68
N ASN A 126 -2.16 -3.31 -14.92
CA ASN A 126 -3.00 -3.94 -15.95
C ASN A 126 -2.53 -5.36 -16.30
N GLU A 127 -1.24 -5.63 -16.13
CA GLU A 127 -0.64 -6.96 -16.30
C GLU A 127 -0.80 -7.85 -15.07
N GLY A 128 -1.49 -7.40 -14.02
CA GLY A 128 -1.80 -8.19 -12.84
C GLY A 128 -0.77 -8.12 -11.70
N PHE A 129 0.27 -7.29 -11.83
CA PHE A 129 1.31 -7.17 -10.80
C PHE A 129 0.88 -6.24 -9.68
N ARG A 130 1.03 -6.67 -8.42
CA ARG A 130 0.76 -5.85 -7.23
C ARG A 130 2.00 -5.03 -6.87
N VAL A 131 2.02 -3.77 -7.28
CA VAL A 131 3.26 -2.96 -7.24
C VAL A 131 3.36 -2.03 -6.03
N GLY A 132 2.26 -1.83 -5.32
CA GLY A 132 2.17 -0.96 -4.16
C GLY A 132 0.84 -1.15 -3.44
N VAL A 133 0.54 -0.25 -2.51
CA VAL A 133 -0.70 -0.26 -1.75
C VAL A 133 -1.23 1.16 -1.52
N VAL A 134 -2.55 1.25 -1.35
CA VAL A 134 -3.18 2.32 -0.58
C VAL A 134 -3.40 1.78 0.82
N CYS A 135 -2.74 2.35 1.81
CA CYS A 135 -2.82 1.87 3.19
C CYS A 135 -3.28 2.95 4.16
N ILE A 136 -3.98 2.51 5.19
CA ILE A 136 -4.48 3.32 6.29
C ILE A 136 -3.99 2.76 7.61
N VAL A 137 -3.68 3.67 8.54
CA VAL A 137 -3.15 3.32 9.85
C VAL A 137 -3.77 4.14 10.97
N ASP A 138 -3.87 3.55 12.15
CA ASP A 138 -4.34 4.22 13.36
C ASP A 138 -3.62 3.70 14.61
N LYS A 139 -3.54 4.54 15.63
CA LYS A 139 -3.06 4.22 16.99
C LYS A 139 -4.14 3.59 17.87
N LYS A 140 -5.34 3.37 17.33
CA LYS A 140 -6.44 2.65 17.99
C LYS A 140 -6.87 1.44 17.16
N PRO A 141 -7.27 0.33 17.79
CA PRO A 141 -7.90 -0.78 17.08
C PRO A 141 -9.16 -0.33 16.34
N ARG A 142 -9.49 -0.99 15.24
CA ARG A 142 -10.70 -0.70 14.45
C ARG A 142 -11.36 -1.98 13.95
N VAL A 143 -12.69 -1.94 13.89
CA VAL A 143 -13.47 -2.92 13.13
C VAL A 143 -13.44 -2.52 11.66
N PHE A 144 -13.17 -3.47 10.77
CA PHE A 144 -13.06 -3.20 9.35
C PHE A 144 -14.03 -4.06 8.54
N LYS A 145 -15.09 -3.45 8.03
CA LYS A 145 -16.20 -4.17 7.38
C LYS A 145 -15.96 -4.35 5.89
N GLU A 146 -16.79 -5.19 5.28
CA GLU A 146 -16.75 -5.45 3.84
C GLU A 146 -16.96 -4.18 3.00
N GLU A 147 -17.81 -3.26 3.46
CA GLU A 147 -18.00 -1.97 2.81
C GLU A 147 -16.71 -1.12 2.81
N ASP A 148 -15.94 -1.18 3.89
CA ASP A 148 -14.67 -0.46 4.04
C ASP A 148 -13.60 -1.04 3.12
N ARG A 149 -13.60 -2.37 2.92
CA ARG A 149 -12.74 -3.04 1.93
C ARG A 149 -13.01 -2.53 0.52
N LYS A 150 -14.29 -2.50 0.12
CA LYS A 150 -14.70 -1.99 -1.21
C LYS A 150 -14.30 -0.53 -1.42
N LYS A 151 -14.45 0.32 -0.40
CA LYS A 151 -13.99 1.72 -0.46
C LYS A 151 -12.48 1.80 -0.72
N LEU A 152 -11.68 1.02 0.01
CA LEU A 152 -10.22 1.06 -0.11
C LEU A 152 -9.75 0.49 -1.47
N GLU A 153 -10.38 -0.57 -1.95
CA GLU A 153 -10.16 -1.12 -3.30
C GLU A 153 -10.50 -0.10 -4.40
N LEU A 154 -11.60 0.65 -4.24
CA LEU A 154 -11.97 1.70 -5.18
C LEU A 154 -10.90 2.80 -5.24
N ILE A 155 -10.32 3.20 -4.11
CA ILE A 155 -9.19 4.15 -4.14
C ILE A 155 -7.97 3.54 -4.82
N ALA A 156 -7.62 2.29 -4.54
CA ALA A 156 -6.49 1.63 -5.21
C ALA A 156 -6.69 1.58 -6.74
N LEU A 157 -7.93 1.40 -7.20
CA LEU A 157 -8.30 1.50 -8.61
C LEU A 157 -8.10 2.91 -9.17
N MET A 158 -8.46 3.96 -8.42
CA MET A 158 -8.22 5.35 -8.81
C MET A 158 -6.71 5.64 -8.91
N VAL A 159 -5.91 5.20 -7.95
CA VAL A 159 -4.45 5.34 -7.98
C VAL A 159 -3.87 4.64 -9.22
N ARG A 160 -4.32 3.43 -9.53
CA ARG A 160 -3.94 2.71 -10.76
C ARG A 160 -4.27 3.50 -12.03
N ARG A 161 -5.44 4.14 -12.11
CA ARG A 161 -5.81 4.99 -13.26
C ARG A 161 -4.83 6.14 -13.44
N GLU A 162 -4.47 6.82 -12.35
CA GLU A 162 -3.47 7.90 -12.42
C GLU A 162 -2.08 7.39 -12.81
N MET A 163 -1.70 6.18 -12.37
CA MET A 163 -0.47 5.54 -12.85
C MET A 163 -0.51 5.29 -14.36
N ASN A 164 -1.61 4.77 -14.90
CA ASN A 164 -1.73 4.46 -16.32
C ASN A 164 -1.57 5.71 -17.22
N LYS A 165 -1.98 6.89 -16.75
CA LYS A 165 -1.77 8.16 -17.47
C LYS A 165 -0.30 8.49 -17.68
N ARG A 166 0.60 8.05 -16.78
CA ARG A 166 2.06 8.29 -16.87
C ARG A 166 2.74 7.50 -17.99
N VAL A 167 2.10 6.41 -18.43
CA VAL A 167 2.61 5.50 -19.46
C VAL A 167 1.79 5.53 -20.75
N GLY A 168 0.83 6.46 -20.85
CA GLY A 168 -0.02 6.61 -22.03
C GLY A 168 -0.92 5.40 -22.31
N ILE A 169 -1.23 4.58 -21.30
CA ILE A 169 -2.12 3.43 -21.45
C ILE A 169 -3.57 3.96 -21.43
N PRO A 170 -4.34 3.80 -22.52
CA PRO A 170 -5.74 4.23 -22.56
C PRO A 170 -6.57 3.47 -21.54
N GLU A 171 -7.56 4.15 -20.94
CA GLU A 171 -8.60 3.45 -20.18
C GLU A 171 -9.41 2.58 -21.16
N PHE A 172 -9.48 1.27 -20.92
CA PHE A 172 -10.48 0.46 -21.62
C PHE A 172 -11.86 0.95 -21.19
N GLU A 173 -12.62 1.47 -22.15
CA GLU A 173 -14.04 1.74 -21.99
C GLU A 173 -14.72 0.44 -21.54
N ILE A 174 -15.42 0.50 -20.41
CA ILE A 174 -16.32 -0.57 -20.01
C ILE A 174 -17.41 -0.58 -21.08
N GLN A 175 -17.34 -1.53 -22.02
CA GLN A 175 -18.50 -1.87 -22.84
C GLN A 175 -19.56 -2.42 -21.90
N ASN A 176 -20.58 -1.60 -21.65
CA ASN A 176 -21.80 -2.00 -20.99
C ASN A 176 -22.37 -3.23 -21.73
N ALA A 177 -22.55 -4.32 -20.99
CA ALA A 177 -23.45 -5.41 -21.34
C ALA A 177 -24.71 -5.31 -20.49
#